data_AF-A0A6A1Q6I6-F1
#
_entry.id   AF-A0A6A1Q6I6-F1
#
_cell.length_a   1.000
_cell.length_b   1.000
_cell.length_c   1.000
_cell.angle_alpha   90.00
_cell.angle_beta   90.00
_cell.angle_gamma   90.00
#
_symmetry.space_group_name_H-M   'P 1'
#
loop_
_entity.id
_entity.type
_entity.pdbx_description
1 polymer ?
#
loop_
_entity_poly.entity_id
_entity_poly.type
_entity_poly.pdbx_seq_one_letter_code
_entity_poly.pdbx_strand_id
1 'polypeptide(L)'
;MDEQEDLPKDMLEQLLKFVPEKGDIDLLEEHKHELDRMAKADRFLFEMSRINHYQQRLQSLYFKKKFAERVAEVKPKVEAIRSGSEEVFRSSALKQLLEVVLAFGNYMNKGQRGNAYGFKISSLNKIADTKSSIDK
;
A
#
# COMPACT_ATOMS: atom_id res chain seq x y z
N MET A 1 8.52 -1.52 -26.97
CA MET A 1 7.49 -1.20 -25.93
C MET A 1 7.75 0.23 -25.46
N ASP A 2 7.10 1.21 -26.08
CA ASP A 2 7.26 2.66 -25.82
C ASP A 2 8.73 3.11 -25.71
N GLU A 3 9.50 2.90 -26.78
CA GLU A 3 10.95 3.17 -26.84
C GLU A 3 11.28 4.65 -26.95
N GLN A 4 10.35 5.46 -27.47
CA GLN A 4 10.51 6.92 -27.60
C GLN A 4 10.01 7.68 -26.37
N GLU A 5 9.48 6.98 -25.37
CA GLU A 5 8.90 7.55 -24.14
C GLU A 5 7.74 8.52 -24.37
N ASP A 6 6.99 8.37 -25.47
CA ASP A 6 5.85 9.22 -25.82
C ASP A 6 4.63 8.99 -24.93
N LEU A 7 4.61 7.91 -24.14
CA LEU A 7 3.49 7.55 -23.27
C LEU A 7 3.87 7.68 -21.77
N PRO A 8 3.64 8.86 -21.17
CA PRO A 8 3.72 9.09 -19.73
C PRO A 8 2.80 8.16 -18.91
N LYS A 9 3.13 7.96 -17.63
CA LYS A 9 2.37 7.06 -16.73
C LYS A 9 0.92 7.50 -16.55
N ASP A 10 0.67 8.79 -16.41
CA ASP A 10 -0.65 9.40 -16.27
C ASP A 10 -1.46 9.27 -17.57
N MET A 11 -0.82 9.44 -18.73
CA MET A 11 -1.45 9.21 -20.03
C MET A 11 -1.85 7.75 -20.22
N LEU A 12 -0.97 6.80 -19.87
CA LEU A 12 -1.31 5.36 -19.86
C LEU A 12 -2.48 5.06 -18.93
N GLU A 13 -2.55 5.71 -17.77
CA GLU A 13 -3.66 5.58 -16.83
C GLU A 13 -4.98 6.12 -17.39
N GLN A 14 -4.94 7.20 -18.18
CA GLN A 14 -6.13 7.69 -18.92
C GLN A 14 -6.50 6.76 -20.08
N LEU A 15 -5.53 6.32 -20.89
CA LEU A 15 -5.78 5.39 -22.01
C LEU A 15 -6.42 4.08 -21.54
N LEU A 16 -6.05 3.59 -20.36
CA LEU A 16 -6.64 2.40 -19.76
C LEU A 16 -8.12 2.56 -19.38
N LYS A 17 -8.62 3.79 -19.22
CA LYS A 17 -10.03 4.08 -18.96
C LYS A 17 -10.89 4.12 -20.23
N PHE A 18 -10.25 4.32 -21.39
CA PHE A 18 -10.91 4.49 -22.70
C PHE A 18 -10.48 3.40 -23.67
N VAL A 19 -10.43 2.16 -23.18
CA VAL A 19 -10.19 0.98 -24.02
C VAL A 19 -11.49 0.63 -24.74
N PRO A 20 -11.47 0.39 -26.07
CA PRO A 20 -12.68 0.02 -26.80
C PRO A 20 -13.31 -1.25 -26.22
N GLU A 21 -14.58 -1.17 -25.82
CA GLU A 21 -15.32 -2.32 -25.34
C GLU A 21 -15.87 -3.13 -26.52
N LYS A 22 -16.27 -4.38 -26.26
CA LYS A 22 -16.79 -5.26 -27.32
C LYS A 22 -17.96 -4.62 -28.08
N GLY A 23 -18.88 -3.97 -27.38
CA GLY A 23 -20.01 -3.27 -28.00
C GLY A 23 -19.58 -2.11 -28.91
N ASP A 24 -18.55 -1.36 -28.51
CA ASP A 24 -18.00 -0.26 -29.33
C ASP A 24 -17.39 -0.81 -30.61
N ILE A 25 -16.64 -1.91 -30.51
CA ILE A 25 -15.98 -2.55 -31.65
C ILE A 25 -17.03 -3.06 -32.64
N ASP A 26 -18.03 -3.79 -32.15
CA ASP A 26 -19.09 -4.35 -32.98
C ASP A 26 -19.85 -3.23 -33.74
N LEU A 27 -20.16 -2.11 -33.06
CA LEU A 27 -20.82 -0.94 -33.66
C LEU A 27 -19.93 -0.23 -34.69
N LEU A 28 -18.66 0.00 -34.37
CA LEU A 28 -17.74 0.73 -35.26
C LEU A 28 -17.35 -0.10 -36.50
N GLU A 29 -17.39 -1.43 -36.42
CA GLU A 29 -17.15 -2.32 -37.57
C GLU A 29 -18.20 -2.17 -38.69
N GLU A 30 -19.44 -1.79 -38.36
CA GLU A 30 -20.49 -1.50 -39.37
C GLU A 30 -20.10 -0.30 -40.25
N HIS A 31 -19.34 0.65 -39.69
CA HIS A 31 -18.93 1.89 -40.34
C HIS A 31 -17.49 1.89 -40.85
N LYS A 32 -16.80 0.73 -40.87
CA LYS A 32 -15.37 0.60 -41.24
C LYS A 32 -14.98 1.13 -42.62
N HIS A 33 -15.94 1.36 -43.50
CA HIS A 33 -15.72 1.87 -44.86
C HIS A 33 -15.70 3.41 -44.93
N GLU A 34 -16.03 4.10 -43.83
CA GLU A 34 -16.12 5.56 -43.76
C GLU A 34 -15.22 6.18 -42.67
N LEU A 35 -14.05 5.58 -42.42
CA LEU A 35 -13.13 6.01 -41.34
C LEU A 35 -12.74 7.49 -41.41
N ASP A 36 -12.63 8.06 -42.61
CA ASP A 36 -12.27 9.47 -42.80
C ASP A 36 -13.40 10.45 -42.47
N ARG A 37 -14.63 9.95 -42.34
CA ARG A 37 -15.82 10.72 -41.94
C ARG A 37 -16.16 10.55 -40.47
N MET A 38 -15.52 9.60 -39.78
CA MET A 38 -15.73 9.38 -38.35
C MET A 38 -15.24 10.57 -37.53
N ALA A 39 -15.93 10.85 -36.42
CA ALA A 39 -15.42 11.80 -35.45
C ALA A 39 -14.14 11.27 -34.81
N LYS A 40 -13.31 12.18 -34.29
CA LYS A 40 -11.97 11.84 -33.77
C LYS A 40 -11.99 10.77 -32.67
N ALA A 41 -13.01 10.79 -31.80
CA ALA A 41 -13.15 9.84 -30.71
C ALA A 41 -13.46 8.43 -31.23
N ASP A 42 -14.43 8.30 -32.15
CA ASP A 42 -14.81 7.04 -32.78
C ASP A 42 -13.66 6.45 -33.58
N ARG A 43 -12.96 7.29 -34.37
CA ARG A 43 -11.77 6.89 -35.10
C ARG A 43 -10.68 6.39 -34.16
N PHE A 44 -10.45 7.08 -33.04
CA PHE A 44 -9.46 6.64 -32.04
C PHE A 44 -9.81 5.25 -31.49
N LEU A 45 -11.06 5.02 -31.04
CA LEU A 45 -11.48 3.73 -30.51
C LEU A 45 -11.39 2.62 -31.57
N PHE A 46 -11.80 2.91 -32.80
CA PHE A 46 -11.69 1.97 -33.91
C PHE A 46 -10.23 1.57 -34.15
N GLU A 47 -9.32 2.53 -34.35
CA GLU A 47 -7.89 2.27 -34.60
C GLU A 47 -7.24 1.48 -33.46
N MET A 48 -7.57 1.81 -32.19
CA MET A 48 -7.06 1.07 -31.04
C MET A 48 -7.58 -0.37 -30.99
N SER A 49 -8.82 -0.63 -31.42
CA SER A 49 -9.40 -1.97 -31.44
C SER A 49 -8.72 -2.91 -32.45
N ARG A 50 -8.13 -2.34 -33.51
CA ARG A 50 -7.37 -3.11 -34.53
C ARG A 50 -6.04 -3.63 -34.00
N ILE A 51 -5.53 -3.08 -32.89
CA ILE A 51 -4.30 -3.56 -32.26
C ILE A 51 -4.58 -4.84 -31.49
N ASN A 52 -3.94 -5.94 -31.91
CA ASN A 52 -4.09 -7.23 -31.26
C ASN A 52 -3.73 -7.17 -29.76
N HIS A 53 -4.65 -7.59 -28.90
CA HIS A 53 -4.52 -7.54 -27.44
C HIS A 53 -4.18 -6.14 -26.89
N TYR A 54 -4.79 -5.10 -27.48
CA TYR A 54 -4.53 -3.69 -27.09
C TYR A 54 -4.60 -3.48 -25.57
N GLN A 55 -5.68 -3.92 -24.92
CA GLN A 55 -5.86 -3.77 -23.47
C GLN A 55 -4.70 -4.41 -22.68
N GLN A 56 -4.34 -5.65 -22.98
CA GLN A 56 -3.30 -6.36 -22.26
C GLN A 56 -1.91 -5.75 -22.51
N ARG A 57 -1.64 -5.29 -23.74
CA ARG A 57 -0.39 -4.58 -24.08
C ARG A 57 -0.27 -3.27 -23.31
N LEU A 58 -1.34 -2.49 -23.25
CA LEU A 58 -1.39 -1.23 -22.52
C LEU A 58 -1.23 -1.44 -21.01
N GLN A 59 -1.93 -2.44 -20.44
CA GLN A 59 -1.79 -2.83 -19.04
C GLN A 59 -0.36 -3.28 -18.72
N SER A 60 0.25 -4.08 -19.58
CA SER A 60 1.62 -4.57 -19.41
C SER A 60 2.63 -3.42 -19.44
N LEU A 61 2.47 -2.46 -20.36
CA LEU A 61 3.32 -1.28 -20.44
C LEU A 61 3.16 -0.39 -19.19
N TYR A 62 1.93 -0.10 -18.78
CA TYR A 62 1.64 0.67 -17.59
C TYR A 62 2.21 0.01 -16.33
N PHE A 63 2.02 -1.30 -16.18
CA PHE A 63 2.60 -2.07 -15.09
C PHE A 63 4.13 -1.99 -15.09
N LYS A 64 4.78 -2.21 -16.25
CA LYS A 64 6.23 -2.06 -16.40
C LYS A 64 6.71 -0.69 -15.91
N LYS A 65 6.05 0.40 -16.30
CA LYS A 65 6.45 1.75 -15.88
C LYS A 65 6.23 2.03 -14.39
N LYS A 66 5.15 1.52 -13.79
CA LYS A 66 4.87 1.73 -12.35
C LYS A 66 5.54 0.72 -11.41
N PHE A 67 6.14 -0.35 -11.94
CA PHE A 67 6.68 -1.44 -11.12
C PHE A 67 7.76 -0.98 -10.13
N ALA A 68 8.78 -0.24 -10.61
CA ALA A 68 9.89 0.19 -9.76
C ALA A 68 9.43 1.08 -8.59
N GLU A 69 8.50 1.99 -8.85
CA GLU A 69 7.90 2.87 -7.85
C GLU A 69 7.09 2.09 -6.80
N ARG A 70 6.22 1.17 -7.25
CA ARG A 70 5.44 0.31 -6.33
C ARG A 70 6.34 -0.54 -5.44
N VAL A 71 7.42 -1.08 -5.99
CA VAL A 71 8.40 -1.86 -5.23
C VAL A 71 9.15 -0.97 -4.24
N ALA A 72 9.58 0.22 -4.66
CA ALA A 72 10.27 1.18 -3.80
C ALA A 72 9.38 1.68 -2.66
N GLU A 73 8.07 1.75 -2.85
CA GLU A 73 7.11 2.12 -1.81
C GLU A 73 6.89 0.98 -0.80
N VAL A 74 6.79 -0.28 -1.28
CA VAL A 74 6.44 -1.43 -0.43
C VAL A 74 7.64 -1.94 0.37
N LYS A 75 8.83 -2.01 -0.23
CA LYS A 75 10.05 -2.51 0.43
C LYS A 75 10.33 -1.89 1.81
N PRO A 76 10.36 -0.55 1.98
CA PRO A 76 10.67 0.05 3.28
C PRO A 76 9.58 -0.24 4.32
N LYS A 77 8.31 -0.41 3.92
CA LYS A 77 7.23 -0.77 4.85
C LYS A 77 7.41 -2.19 5.40
N VAL A 78 7.77 -3.14 4.52
CA VAL A 78 8.07 -4.52 4.93
C VAL A 78 9.29 -4.55 5.84
N GLU A 79 10.34 -3.81 5.49
CA GLU A 79 11.56 -3.74 6.28
C GLU A 79 11.32 -3.09 7.66
N ALA A 80 10.51 -2.04 7.74
CA ALA A 80 10.15 -1.42 9.01
C ALA A 80 9.43 -2.40 9.95
N ILE A 81 8.51 -3.22 9.42
CA ILE A 81 7.82 -4.25 10.21
C ILE A 81 8.80 -5.34 10.64
N ARG A 82 9.66 -5.80 9.71
CA ARG A 82 10.67 -6.83 9.99
C ARG A 82 11.64 -6.37 11.09
N SER A 83 12.26 -5.21 10.91
CA SER A 83 13.22 -4.62 11.85
C SER A 83 12.56 -4.33 13.19
N GLY A 84 11.41 -3.66 13.19
CA GLY A 84 10.68 -3.35 14.43
C GLY A 84 10.28 -4.60 15.21
N SER A 85 9.84 -5.66 14.53
CA SER A 85 9.52 -6.94 15.18
C SER A 85 10.76 -7.60 15.80
N GLU A 86 11.89 -7.55 15.10
CA GLU A 86 13.17 -8.10 15.57
C GLU A 86 13.72 -7.32 16.77
N GLU A 87 13.72 -5.99 16.69
CA GLU A 87 14.19 -5.10 17.75
C GLU A 87 13.38 -5.27 19.03
N VAL A 88 12.05 -5.29 18.93
CA VAL A 88 11.16 -5.50 20.10
C VAL A 88 11.40 -6.87 20.73
N PHE A 89 11.58 -7.91 19.92
CA PHE A 89 11.81 -9.27 20.43
C PHE A 89 13.19 -9.45 21.06
N ARG A 90 14.23 -8.84 20.51
CA ARG A 90 15.63 -9.01 20.94
C ARG A 90 16.09 -7.99 21.98
N SER A 91 15.33 -6.92 22.22
CA SER A 91 15.74 -5.85 23.13
C SER A 91 15.81 -6.33 24.59
N SER A 92 17.04 -6.53 25.06
CA SER A 92 17.34 -6.83 26.47
C SER A 92 16.96 -5.67 27.39
N ALA A 93 17.11 -4.43 26.92
CA ALA A 93 16.72 -3.23 27.66
C ALA A 93 15.20 -3.19 27.90
N LEU A 94 14.40 -3.50 26.89
CA LEU A 94 12.94 -3.59 27.04
C LEU A 94 12.57 -4.70 28.03
N LYS A 95 13.20 -5.87 27.92
CA LYS A 95 12.98 -6.98 28.85
C LYS A 95 13.27 -6.59 30.30
N GLN A 96 14.42 -5.96 30.56
CA GLN A 96 14.81 -5.51 31.90
C GLN A 96 13.84 -4.45 32.45
N LEU A 97 13.40 -3.50 31.61
CA LEU A 97 12.41 -2.50 32.00
C LEU A 97 11.08 -3.14 32.40
N LEU A 98 10.59 -4.12 31.62
CA LEU A 98 9.35 -4.84 31.92
C LEU A 98 9.44 -5.60 33.25
N GLU A 99 10.61 -6.19 33.56
CA GLU A 99 10.85 -6.88 34.82
C GLU A 99 10.79 -5.92 36.03
N VAL A 100 11.43 -4.74 35.92
CA VAL A 100 11.39 -3.72 36.97
C VAL A 100 9.99 -3.16 37.15
N VAL A 101 9.27 -2.88 36.05
CA VAL A 101 7.88 -2.41 36.11
C VAL A 101 6.98 -3.46 36.77
N LEU A 102 7.18 -4.75 36.47
CA LEU A 102 6.44 -5.83 37.11
C LEU A 102 6.69 -5.86 38.62
N ALA A 103 7.96 -5.71 39.05
CA ALA A 103 8.33 -5.65 40.45
C ALA A 103 7.66 -4.47 41.17
N PHE A 104 7.68 -3.26 40.59
CA PHE A 104 6.97 -2.10 41.14
C PHE A 104 5.46 -2.32 41.21
N GLY A 105 4.85 -2.84 40.14
CA GLY A 105 3.41 -3.11 40.09
C GLY A 105 2.97 -4.09 41.17
N ASN A 106 3.71 -5.19 41.36
CA ASN A 106 3.44 -6.18 42.41
C ASN A 106 3.65 -5.61 43.82
N TYR A 107 4.72 -4.84 44.02
CA TYR A 107 5.03 -4.24 45.32
C TYR A 107 4.01 -3.15 45.73
N MET A 108 3.55 -2.34 44.78
CA MET A 108 2.60 -1.24 45.06
C MET A 108 1.16 -1.75 45.21
N ASN A 109 0.74 -2.73 44.40
CA ASN A 109 -0.64 -3.23 44.37
C ASN A 109 -0.87 -4.46 45.25
N LYS A 110 -0.22 -4.54 46.42
CA LYS A 110 -0.23 -5.73 47.31
C LYS A 110 -1.63 -6.34 47.50
N GLY A 111 -1.68 -7.67 47.64
CA GLY A 111 -2.92 -8.44 47.77
C GLY A 111 -3.33 -9.08 46.44
N GLN A 112 -4.64 -9.27 46.19
CA GLN A 112 -5.12 -9.91 44.96
C GLN A 112 -4.74 -9.19 43.67
N ARG A 113 -4.38 -7.90 43.74
CA ARG A 113 -3.93 -7.09 42.61
C ARG A 113 -2.41 -7.11 42.39
N GLY A 114 -1.64 -7.85 43.21
CA GLY A 114 -0.18 -7.75 43.32
C GLY A 114 0.63 -9.03 43.13
N ASN A 115 0.10 -10.06 42.48
CA ASN A 115 0.80 -11.32 42.18
C ASN A 115 0.79 -11.61 40.67
N ALA A 116 1.13 -10.61 39.86
CA ALA A 116 1.17 -10.75 38.41
C ALA A 116 2.49 -11.38 37.95
N TYR A 117 2.40 -12.20 36.89
CA TYR A 117 3.56 -12.75 36.16
C TYR A 117 3.87 -11.97 34.87
N GLY A 118 3.02 -11.01 34.53
CA GLY A 118 3.12 -10.17 33.35
C GLY A 118 1.93 -9.22 33.25
N PHE A 119 2.02 -8.25 32.35
CA PHE A 119 0.98 -7.27 32.10
C PHE A 119 0.90 -6.94 30.61
N LYS A 120 -0.23 -6.38 30.16
CA LYS A 120 -0.39 -5.93 28.77
C LYS A 120 0.54 -4.75 28.51
N ILE A 121 1.24 -4.74 27.37
CA ILE A 121 2.21 -3.69 26.99
C ILE A 121 1.58 -2.28 27.05
N SER A 122 0.28 -2.15 26.75
CA SER A 122 -0.44 -0.88 26.87
C SER A 122 -0.46 -0.28 28.28
N SER A 123 -0.17 -1.06 29.33
CA SER A 123 0.01 -0.56 30.70
C SER A 123 1.26 0.30 30.87
N LEU A 124 2.27 0.20 29.98
CA LEU A 124 3.44 1.07 30.01
C LEU A 124 3.05 2.55 29.92
N ASN A 125 2.06 2.87 29.09
CA ASN A 125 1.55 4.24 28.91
C ASN A 125 0.82 4.78 30.14
N LYS A 126 0.48 3.93 31.12
CA LYS A 126 -0.23 4.31 32.35
C LYS A 126 0.70 4.48 33.56
N ILE A 127 2.00 4.18 33.41
CA ILE A 127 2.96 4.29 34.52
C ILE A 127 3.01 5.73 35.03
N ALA A 128 2.97 6.72 34.11
CA ALA A 128 2.99 8.13 34.45
C ALA A 128 1.74 8.63 35.19
N ASP A 129 0.65 7.86 35.22
CA ASP A 129 -0.59 8.21 35.92
C ASP A 129 -0.42 8.07 37.44
N THR A 130 0.54 7.25 37.89
CA THR A 130 0.83 7.07 39.31
C THR A 130 1.76 8.18 39.79
N LYS A 131 1.23 9.12 40.58
CA LYS A 131 1.96 10.29 41.07
C LYS A 131 2.65 10.03 42.41
N SER A 132 3.74 10.75 42.65
CA SER A 132 4.40 10.78 43.96
C SER A 132 3.50 11.43 44.99
N SER A 133 3.58 10.99 46.25
CA SER A 133 2.91 11.66 47.38
C SER A 133 3.74 12.80 47.98
N ILE A 134 4.98 12.99 47.51
CA ILE A 134 5.96 13.94 48.08
C ILE A 134 5.88 15.31 47.38
N ASP A 135 5.87 15.34 46.05
CA ASP A 135 5.68 16.56 45.26
C ASP A 135 4.19 16.68 44.92
N LYS A 136 3.54 17.72 45.45
CA LYS A 136 2.16 18.10 45.11
C LYS A 136 2.13 19.14 44.00
#